data_AF-A0A735FZ53-F1
#
_entry.id   AF-A0A735FZ53-F1
#
_cell.length_a   1.000
_cell.length_b   1.000
_cell.length_c   1.000
_cell.angle_alpha   90.00
_cell.angle_beta   90.00
_cell.angle_gamma   90.00
#
_symmetry.space_group_name_H-M   'P 1'
#
loop_
_entity.id
_entity.type
_entity.pdbx_description
1 polymer ?
#
loop_
_entity_poly.entity_id
_entity_poly.type
_entity_poly.pdbx_seq_one_letter_code
_entity_poly.pdbx_strand_id
1 'polypeptide(L)'
;MNIGKAIQNYAARRGISFEVWDDKFLIWDMQNDNEWMCSYSIDENTGFLHFYGNVYLPQEVKEELPATIDTEKKLKEVINFISKEFVSREY
;
A
#
# COMPACT_ATOMS: atom_id res chain seq x y z
N MET A 1 -0.08 11.43 9.28
CA MET A 1 -1.23 10.52 9.01
C MET A 1 -1.33 9.47 10.13
N ASN A 2 -2.52 8.95 10.48
CA ASN A 2 -2.64 7.89 11.50
C ASN A 2 -2.80 6.51 10.85
N ILE A 3 -1.69 5.77 10.77
CA ILE A 3 -1.69 4.38 10.31
C ILE A 3 -1.94 3.48 11.54
N GLY A 4 -3.21 3.17 11.79
CA GLY A 4 -3.62 2.37 12.94
C GLY A 4 -4.53 1.20 12.59
N LYS A 5 -5.10 0.57 13.62
CA LYS A 5 -5.98 -0.62 13.50
C LYS A 5 -7.15 -0.42 12.52
N ALA A 6 -7.67 0.80 12.40
CA ALA A 6 -8.73 1.12 11.45
C ALA A 6 -8.28 0.93 9.98
N ILE A 7 -7.04 1.30 9.66
CA ILE A 7 -6.46 1.12 8.32
C ILE A 7 -6.09 -0.32 8.07
N GLN A 8 -5.53 -1.03 9.07
CA GLN A 8 -5.27 -2.47 8.99
C GLN A 8 -6.55 -3.24 8.65
N ASN A 9 -7.64 -2.98 9.37
CA ASN A 9 -8.93 -3.63 9.10
C ASN A 9 -9.50 -3.26 7.72
N TYR A 10 -9.30 -2.02 7.27
CA TYR A 10 -9.75 -1.57 5.96
C TYR A 10 -9.01 -2.28 4.82
N ALA A 11 -7.69 -2.47 4.96
CA ALA A 11 -6.85 -3.20 4.02
C ALA A 11 -7.16 -4.70 4.02
N ALA A 12 -7.30 -5.31 5.19
CA ALA A 12 -7.52 -6.76 5.31
C ALA A 12 -8.82 -7.21 4.61
N ARG A 13 -9.89 -6.40 4.67
CA ARG A 13 -11.16 -6.64 3.94
C ARG A 13 -11.04 -6.58 2.41
N ARG A 14 -9.86 -6.21 1.92
CA ARG A 14 -9.50 -6.00 0.51
C ARG A 14 -8.39 -6.94 0.04
N GLY A 15 -8.04 -7.94 0.87
CA GLY A 15 -6.95 -8.87 0.59
C GLY A 15 -5.56 -8.23 0.68
N ILE A 16 -5.45 -7.08 1.35
CA ILE A 16 -4.17 -6.36 1.51
C ILE A 16 -3.77 -6.36 2.97
N SER A 17 -2.51 -6.66 3.24
CA SER A 17 -1.86 -6.38 4.51
C SER A 17 -0.74 -5.36 4.30
N PHE A 18 -0.23 -4.80 5.39
CA PHE A 18 0.94 -3.93 5.33
C PHE A 18 1.79 -4.11 6.58
N GLU A 19 3.07 -3.82 6.41
CA GLU A 19 4.08 -3.85 7.45
C GLU A 19 4.87 -2.55 7.43
N VAL A 20 5.24 -2.06 8.61
CA VAL A 20 6.24 -1.00 8.73
C VAL A 20 7.54 -1.66 9.14
N TRP A 21 8.55 -1.56 8.29
CA TRP A 21 9.89 -2.07 8.55
C TRP A 21 10.91 -1.00 8.23
N ASP A 22 11.70 -0.62 9.23
CA ASP A 22 12.62 0.52 9.16
C ASP A 22 11.87 1.82 8.77
N ASP A 23 12.34 2.54 7.77
CA ASP A 23 11.74 3.75 7.21
C ASP A 23 10.72 3.45 6.10
N LYS A 24 10.22 2.21 5.98
CA LYS A 24 9.36 1.79 4.86
C LYS A 24 8.00 1.26 5.31
N PHE A 25 7.00 1.61 4.52
CA PHE A 25 5.66 1.07 4.54
C PHE A 25 5.50 0.08 3.37
N LEU A 26 5.46 -1.21 3.69
CA LEU A 26 5.40 -2.32 2.74
C LEU A 26 3.95 -2.76 2.55
N ILE A 27 3.48 -2.86 1.31
CA ILE A 27 2.11 -3.28 0.97
C ILE A 27 2.16 -4.71 0.43
N TRP A 28 1.41 -5.61 1.04
CA TRP A 28 1.42 -7.04 0.75
C TRP A 28 0.07 -7.50 0.22
N ASP A 29 0.10 -8.47 -0.69
CA ASP A 29 -1.07 -9.29 -0.99
C ASP A 29 -1.18 -10.36 0.12
N MET A 30 -2.34 -10.47 0.76
CA MET A 30 -2.53 -11.43 1.85
C MET A 30 -2.42 -12.89 1.40
N GLN A 31 -2.49 -13.16 0.09
CA GLN A 31 -2.37 -14.49 -0.48
C GLN A 31 -0.96 -14.79 -1.02
N ASN A 32 -0.04 -13.83 -0.95
CA ASN A 32 1.36 -13.99 -1.34
C ASN A 32 2.28 -13.51 -0.20
N ASP A 33 2.97 -14.46 0.43
CA ASP A 33 3.86 -14.20 1.57
C ASP A 33 5.35 -14.17 1.18
N ASN A 34 5.69 -14.27 -0.11
CA ASN A 34 7.08 -14.27 -0.55
C ASN A 34 7.69 -12.86 -0.56
N GLU A 35 7.01 -11.89 -1.18
CA GLU A 35 7.48 -10.51 -1.32
C GLU A 35 6.31 -9.52 -1.24
N TRP A 36 6.60 -8.28 -0.83
CA TRP A 36 5.61 -7.20 -0.84
C TRP A 36 5.36 -6.74 -2.29
N MET A 37 4.15 -6.27 -2.60
CA MET A 37 3.78 -5.76 -3.93
C MET A 37 4.53 -4.47 -4.29
N CYS A 38 4.49 -3.50 -3.37
CA CYS A 38 5.11 -2.20 -3.50
C CYS A 38 5.36 -1.57 -2.13
N SER A 39 6.11 -0.47 -2.10
CA SER A 39 6.54 0.16 -0.86
C SER A 39 6.62 1.67 -0.99
N TYR A 40 6.44 2.33 0.14
CA TYR A 40 6.63 3.76 0.31
C TYR A 40 7.64 4.02 1.42
N SER A 41 8.48 5.04 1.30
CA SER A 41 9.29 5.55 2.42
C SER A 41 8.44 6.44 3.32
N ILE A 42 8.72 6.44 4.62
CA ILE A 42 8.01 7.21 5.63
C ILE A 42 8.85 8.45 5.95
N ASP A 43 8.29 9.63 5.69
CA ASP A 43 8.93 10.89 6.09
C ASP A 43 8.86 11.05 7.62
N GLU A 44 10.01 11.14 8.28
CA GLU A 44 10.10 11.18 9.75
C GLU A 44 9.47 12.43 10.38
N ASN A 45 9.40 13.55 9.65
CA ASN A 45 8.91 14.82 10.18
C ASN A 45 7.38 14.94 10.05
N THR A 46 6.81 14.38 8.98
CA THR A 46 5.40 14.56 8.61
C THR A 46 4.58 13.27 8.74
N GLY A 47 5.24 12.10 8.71
CA GLY A 47 4.60 10.80 8.59
C GLY A 47 3.89 10.60 7.25
N PHE A 48 4.30 11.32 6.20
CA PHE A 48 3.81 11.12 4.84
C PHE A 48 4.53 9.95 4.21
N LEU A 49 3.85 9.30 3.26
CA LEU A 49 4.43 8.19 2.52
C LEU A 49 4.83 8.67 1.13
N HIS A 50 6.06 8.37 0.71
CA HIS A 50 6.56 8.68 -0.63
C HIS A 50 6.85 7.39 -1.39
N PHE A 51 6.39 7.27 -2.62
CA PHE A 51 6.55 6.04 -3.38
C PHE A 51 8.04 5.69 -3.50
N TYR A 52 8.40 4.49 -3.04
CA TYR A 52 9.79 4.05 -2.95
C TYR A 52 10.11 2.99 -4.00
N GLY A 53 9.27 1.96 -4.12
CA GLY A 53 9.57 0.84 -5.00
C GLY A 53 8.37 0.02 -5.40
N ASN A 54 8.41 -0.46 -6.64
CA ASN A 54 7.54 -1.52 -7.15
C ASN A 54 8.32 -2.83 -7.16
N VAL A 55 7.71 -3.93 -6.73
CA VAL A 55 8.29 -5.26 -6.85
C VAL A 55 7.64 -5.98 -8.02
N TYR A 56 6.32 -6.17 -7.99
CA TYR A 56 5.63 -6.96 -9.01
C TYR A 56 4.24 -6.42 -9.40
N LEU A 57 3.83 -5.21 -9.00
CA LEU A 57 2.60 -4.64 -9.57
C LEU A 57 2.77 -4.46 -11.08
N PRO A 58 1.71 -4.76 -11.87
CA PRO A 58 1.68 -4.46 -13.30
C PRO A 58 1.96 -2.97 -13.54
N GLN A 59 2.60 -2.66 -14.68
CA GLN A 59 2.98 -1.29 -15.00
C GLN A 59 1.78 -0.32 -15.00
N GLU A 60 0.64 -0.74 -15.54
CA GLU A 60 -0.61 0.04 -15.56
C GLU A 60 -1.12 0.37 -14.15
N VAL A 61 -0.98 -0.55 -13.19
CA VAL A 61 -1.37 -0.32 -11.79
C VAL A 61 -0.36 0.60 -11.11
N LYS A 62 0.93 0.37 -11.34
CA LYS A 62 2.01 1.17 -10.76
C LYS A 62 1.93 2.64 -11.17
N GLU A 63 1.69 2.94 -12.45
CA GLU A 63 1.69 4.31 -12.97
C GLU A 63 0.58 5.19 -12.39
N GLU A 64 -0.51 4.59 -11.93
CA GLU A 64 -1.63 5.28 -11.27
C GLU A 64 -1.38 5.53 -9.76
N LEU A 65 -0.33 4.93 -9.18
CA LEU A 65 -0.02 5.13 -7.77
C LEU A 65 0.53 6.54 -7.52
N PRO A 66 0.02 7.25 -6.50
CA PRO A 66 0.48 8.59 -6.21
C PRO A 66 1.91 8.57 -5.67
N ALA A 67 2.73 9.54 -6.10
CA ALA A 67 4.08 9.71 -5.58
C ALA A 67 4.12 10.03 -4.08
N THR A 68 3.07 10.66 -3.54
CA THR A 68 2.97 11.03 -2.12
C THR A 68 1.58 10.72 -1.56
N ILE A 69 1.51 10.14 -0.36
CA ILE A 69 0.30 9.92 0.43
C ILE A 69 0.43 10.70 1.74
N ASP A 70 -0.36 11.76 1.85
CA ASP A 70 -0.34 12.74 2.95
C ASP A 70 -1.51 12.60 3.91
N THR A 71 -2.55 11.86 3.50
CA THR A 71 -3.80 11.70 4.25
C THR A 71 -4.26 10.26 4.33
N GLU A 72 -4.97 9.94 5.41
CA GLU A 72 -5.59 8.63 5.61
C GLU A 72 -6.58 8.28 4.47
N LYS A 73 -7.31 9.29 3.98
CA LYS A 73 -8.24 9.14 2.85
C LYS A 73 -7.49 8.67 1.61
N LYS A 74 -6.36 9.30 1.27
CA LYS A 74 -5.55 8.95 0.11
C LYS A 74 -4.92 7.55 0.26
N LEU A 75 -4.50 7.18 1.46
CA LEU A 75 -4.02 5.82 1.73
C LEU A 75 -5.12 4.78 1.48
N LYS A 76 -6.35 5.03 1.93
CA LYS A 76 -7.51 4.17 1.66
C LYS A 76 -7.82 4.07 0.17
N GLU A 77 -7.70 5.18 -0.57
CA GLU A 77 -7.88 5.19 -2.03
C GLU A 77 -6.85 4.31 -2.73
N VAL A 78 -5.57 4.39 -2.35
CA VAL A 78 -4.49 3.54 -2.87
C VAL A 78 -4.74 2.05 -2.57
N ILE A 79 -5.05 1.71 -1.32
CA ILE A 79 -5.37 0.33 -0.92
C ILE A 79 -6.56 -0.20 -1.74
N ASN A 80 -7.61 0.61 -1.89
CA ASN A 80 -8.80 0.21 -2.64
C ASN A 80 -8.53 0.06 -4.13
N PHE A 81 -7.65 0.88 -4.70
CA PHE A 81 -7.24 0.79 -6.09
C PHE A 81 -6.44 -0.49 -6.35
N ILE A 82 -5.36 -0.73 -5.60
CA ILE A 82 -4.54 -1.96 -5.73
C ILE A 82 -5.42 -3.20 -5.55
N SER A 83 -6.32 -3.18 -4.57
CA SER A 83 -7.24 -4.30 -4.34
C SER A 83 -8.12 -4.62 -5.55
N LYS A 84 -8.65 -3.59 -6.24
CA LYS A 84 -9.56 -3.77 -7.37
C LYS A 84 -8.84 -4.15 -8.67
N GLU A 85 -7.70 -3.51 -8.91
CA GLU A 85 -6.99 -3.63 -10.19
C GLU A 85 -6.00 -4.80 -10.22
N PHE A 86 -5.56 -5.28 -9.05
CA PHE A 86 -4.58 -6.34 -8.94
C PHE A 86 -5.10 -7.52 -8.11
N VAL A 87 -5.32 -7.35 -6.80
CA VAL A 87 -5.65 -8.47 -5.89
C VAL A 87 -6.95 -9.19 -6.27
N SER A 88 -8.00 -8.45 -6.63
CA SER A 88 -9.31 -9.04 -6.97
C SER A 88 -9.39 -9.60 -8.40
N ARG A 89 -8.39 -9.34 -9.26
CA ARG A 89 -8.38 -9.85 -10.65
C ARG A 89 -7.76 -11.23 -10.77
N GLU A 90 -6.99 -11.64 -9.78
CA GLU A 90 -6.36 -12.97 -9.71
C GLU A 90 -7.35 -14.07 -9.26
N TYR A 91 -8.65 -13.75 -9.12
CA TYR A 91 -9.74 -14.66 -8.71
C TYR A 91 -10.96 -14.63 -9.63
#